data_AF-A0A2N9NJA9-F1
#
_entry.id   AF-A0A2N9NJA9-F1
#
_cell.length_a   1.000
_cell.length_b   1.000
_cell.length_c   1.000
_cell.angle_alpha   90.00
_cell.angle_beta   90.00
_cell.angle_gamma   90.00
#
_symmetry.space_group_name_H-M   'P 1'
#
loop_
_entity.id
_entity.type
_entity.pdbx_description
1 polymer ?
#
loop_
_entity_poly.entity_id
_entity_poly.type
_entity_poly.pdbx_seq_one_letter_code
_entity_poly.pdbx_strand_id
1 'polypeptide(L)'
;MMVPALIILWIGGWYAFGLAATFIFAPAAGYTPTLLHPKQVPPMYARAIARLKFGKYTEAEWEIIRQLEKCEDDFEGWMMMADLYANHFNNVAQAEQTILEICDQPKTTPTQLAIALHRLADWHLKITGDPQAARRALQMICDRLPGGHLAHMATLRLNQLPSTAEELRQQQSRKPIPLPAARIAPKPALTPAAPALDQEQVVDLAHAYADQLKREPNNVSAREKLARLLAERLNQADEAIGQLSLLLNLPDQPDTKRAEWMSLIASWHLKHRQDSEAGRHMLERLVREFPQSTQAQTARRRLDNLGSEGL
;
A
#
# COMPACT_ATOMS: atom_id res chain seq x y z
N MET A 1 -32.95 23.97 40.69
CA MET A 1 -33.36 25.11 39.84
C MET A 1 -34.68 25.79 40.29
N MET A 2 -35.28 25.46 41.44
CA MET A 2 -36.53 26.12 41.91
C MET A 2 -36.30 27.32 42.85
N VAL A 3 -35.13 27.41 43.49
CA VAL A 3 -34.82 28.47 44.47
C VAL A 3 -34.82 29.89 43.87
N PRO A 4 -34.25 30.17 42.67
CA PRO A 4 -34.27 31.54 42.12
C PRO A 4 -35.66 31.98 41.66
N ALA A 5 -36.52 31.06 41.21
CA ALA A 5 -37.88 31.38 40.75
C ALA A 5 -38.79 31.84 41.89
N LEU A 6 -38.63 31.27 43.08
CA LEU A 6 -39.38 31.65 44.29
C LEU A 6 -39.01 33.06 44.78
N ILE A 7 -37.73 33.45 44.66
CA ILE A 7 -37.24 34.79 45.04
C ILE A 7 -37.80 35.87 44.10
N ILE A 8 -37.88 35.58 42.79
CA ILE A 8 -38.44 36.49 41.78
C ILE A 8 -39.94 36.71 41.99
N LEU A 9 -40.68 35.66 42.38
CA LEU A 9 -42.13 35.73 42.63
C LEU A 9 -42.47 36.47 43.93
N TRP A 10 -41.58 36.39 44.94
CA TRP A 10 -41.75 37.07 46.22
C TRP A 10 -41.47 38.59 46.13
N ILE A 11 -40.51 39.01 45.30
CA ILE A 11 -40.15 40.42 45.13
C ILE A 11 -41.01 41.13 44.08
N GLY A 12 -41.42 40.45 43.01
CA GLY A 12 -42.10 41.07 41.86
C GLY A 12 -43.63 40.99 41.84
N GLY A 13 -44.25 40.28 42.81
CA GLY A 13 -45.70 40.08 42.84
C GLY A 13 -46.27 39.46 41.56
N TRP A 14 -47.59 39.60 41.33
CA TRP A 14 -48.31 38.97 40.20
C TRP A 14 -47.75 39.36 38.81
N TYR A 15 -47.06 40.50 38.70
CA TYR A 15 -46.44 40.97 37.47
C TYR A 15 -45.18 40.18 37.07
N ALA A 16 -44.53 39.50 38.01
CA ALA A 16 -43.33 38.69 37.74
C ALA A 16 -43.62 37.23 37.36
N PHE A 17 -44.90 36.83 37.34
CA PHE A 17 -45.31 35.47 36.99
C PHE A 17 -44.88 35.07 35.57
N GLY A 18 -44.91 36.02 34.62
CA GLY A 18 -44.43 35.81 33.26
C GLY A 18 -42.93 35.51 33.20
N LEU A 19 -42.12 36.24 33.97
CA LEU A 19 -40.66 36.05 34.03
C LEU A 19 -40.27 34.73 34.70
N ALA A 20 -40.96 34.37 35.79
CA ALA A 20 -40.76 33.10 36.48
C ALA A 20 -41.12 31.90 35.59
N ALA A 21 -42.18 31.99 34.79
CA ALA A 21 -42.56 30.95 33.82
C ALA A 21 -41.46 30.73 32.77
N THR A 22 -40.89 31.80 32.19
CA THR A 22 -39.76 31.68 31.25
C THR A 22 -38.53 30.99 31.85
N PHE A 23 -38.18 31.26 33.11
CA PHE A 23 -37.04 30.60 33.76
C PHE A 23 -37.28 29.11 34.04
N ILE A 24 -38.53 28.71 34.29
CA ILE A 24 -38.90 27.32 34.51
C ILE A 24 -38.92 26.53 33.18
N PHE A 25 -39.31 27.17 32.08
CA PHE A 25 -39.37 26.53 30.75
C PHE A 25 -38.10 26.69 29.89
N ALA A 26 -37.19 27.62 30.21
CA ALA A 26 -35.90 27.80 29.52
C ALA A 26 -35.03 26.53 29.45
N PRO A 27 -34.96 25.68 30.50
CA PRO A 27 -34.25 24.41 30.40
C PRO A 27 -34.90 23.47 29.38
N ALA A 28 -36.24 23.45 29.28
CA ALA A 28 -36.95 22.58 28.34
C ALA A 28 -36.72 23.00 26.87
N ALA A 29 -36.60 24.31 26.59
CA ALA A 29 -36.26 24.80 25.25
C ALA A 29 -34.85 24.37 24.82
N GLY A 30 -33.88 24.26 25.75
CA GLY A 30 -32.53 23.79 25.47
C GLY A 30 -32.39 22.30 25.11
N TYR A 31 -33.37 21.45 25.49
CA TYR A 31 -33.37 20.01 25.19
C TYR A 31 -34.17 19.63 23.92
N THR A 32 -34.91 20.56 23.32
CA THR A 32 -35.69 20.30 22.11
C THR A 32 -34.88 20.07 20.82
N PRO A 33 -33.70 20.67 20.57
CA PRO A 33 -33.01 20.46 19.28
C PRO A 33 -32.34 19.08 19.17
N THR A 34 -32.10 18.38 20.28
CA THR A 34 -31.44 17.05 20.28
C THR A 34 -32.38 15.88 19.98
N LEU A 35 -33.70 16.04 20.17
CA LEU A 35 -34.68 14.96 19.97
C LEU A 35 -35.33 14.97 18.57
N LEU A 36 -35.15 16.04 17.79
CA LEU A 36 -35.73 16.20 16.46
C LEU A 36 -34.75 15.84 15.33
N HIS A 37 -33.61 15.23 15.62
CA HIS A 37 -32.77 14.64 14.58
C HIS A 37 -33.29 13.22 14.30
N PRO A 38 -34.11 13.00 13.25
CA PRO A 38 -34.46 11.64 12.87
C PRO A 38 -33.16 10.88 12.61
N LYS A 39 -32.99 9.76 13.30
CA LYS A 39 -31.88 8.83 13.08
C LYS A 39 -31.96 8.38 11.61
N GLN A 40 -31.15 8.97 10.75
CA GLN A 40 -31.13 8.62 9.33
C GLN A 40 -30.82 7.12 9.21
N VAL A 41 -31.71 6.40 8.53
CA VAL A 41 -31.52 4.97 8.27
C VAL A 41 -30.36 4.84 7.28
N PRO A 42 -29.35 4.01 7.53
CA PRO A 42 -28.21 3.89 6.63
C PRO A 42 -28.70 3.48 5.22
N PRO A 43 -28.13 4.06 4.15
CA PRO A 43 -28.54 3.76 2.79
C PRO A 43 -28.30 2.27 2.49
N MET A 44 -29.22 1.66 1.74
CA MET A 44 -29.19 0.23 1.45
C MET A 44 -29.13 -0.02 -0.05
N TYR A 45 -27.94 -0.34 -0.56
CA TYR A 45 -27.70 -0.59 -1.98
C TYR A 45 -27.95 -2.04 -2.43
N ALA A 46 -28.55 -2.89 -1.59
CA ALA A 46 -28.77 -4.31 -1.92
C ALA A 46 -29.52 -4.52 -3.25
N ARG A 47 -30.50 -3.66 -3.55
CA ARG A 47 -31.25 -3.69 -4.82
C ARG A 47 -30.38 -3.28 -6.01
N ALA A 48 -29.60 -2.21 -5.87
CA ALA A 48 -28.66 -1.77 -6.90
C ALA A 48 -27.62 -2.86 -7.19
N ILE A 49 -27.01 -3.42 -6.15
CA ILE A 49 -26.03 -4.52 -6.26
C ILE A 49 -26.65 -5.74 -6.95
N ALA A 50 -27.89 -6.10 -6.64
CA ALA A 50 -28.57 -7.19 -7.34
C ALA A 50 -28.70 -6.87 -8.84
N ARG A 51 -29.15 -5.67 -9.21
CA ARG A 51 -29.29 -5.25 -10.61
C ARG A 51 -27.95 -5.23 -11.36
N LEU A 52 -26.88 -4.77 -10.71
CA LEU A 52 -25.51 -4.84 -11.25
C LEU A 52 -25.10 -6.28 -11.59
N LYS A 53 -25.35 -7.22 -10.67
CA LYS A 53 -25.06 -8.65 -10.89
C LYS A 53 -25.88 -9.26 -12.02
N PHE A 54 -27.09 -8.75 -12.26
CA PHE A 54 -27.95 -9.18 -13.37
C PHE A 54 -27.68 -8.43 -14.69
N GLY A 55 -26.65 -7.57 -14.75
CA GLY A 55 -26.31 -6.80 -15.95
C GLY A 55 -27.30 -5.67 -16.28
N LYS A 56 -28.20 -5.32 -15.35
CA LYS A 56 -29.21 -4.27 -15.53
C LYS A 56 -28.66 -2.93 -15.06
N TYR A 57 -27.66 -2.41 -15.78
CA TYR A 57 -26.86 -1.25 -15.36
C TYR A 57 -27.67 0.04 -15.25
N THR A 58 -28.53 0.34 -16.23
CA THR A 58 -29.40 1.53 -16.18
C THR A 58 -30.39 1.46 -15.02
N GLU A 59 -30.97 0.29 -14.73
CA GLU A 59 -31.84 0.13 -13.57
C GLU A 59 -31.08 0.23 -12.24
N ALA A 60 -29.82 -0.22 -12.21
CA ALA A 60 -28.96 -0.07 -11.05
C ALA A 60 -28.64 1.41 -10.79
N GLU A 61 -28.36 2.20 -11.84
CA GLU A 61 -28.17 3.64 -11.75
C GLU A 61 -29.33 4.32 -11.03
N TRP A 62 -30.56 4.08 -11.48
CA TRP A 62 -31.77 4.63 -10.87
C TRP A 62 -31.95 4.23 -9.40
N GLU A 63 -31.63 2.98 -9.04
CA GLU A 63 -31.71 2.55 -7.64
C GLU A 63 -30.62 3.19 -6.78
N ILE A 64 -29.43 3.46 -7.31
CA ILE A 64 -28.37 4.19 -6.61
C ILE A 64 -28.79 5.65 -6.41
N ILE A 65 -29.25 6.33 -7.46
CA ILE A 65 -29.77 7.71 -7.38
C ILE A 65 -30.86 7.80 -6.32
N ARG A 66 -31.83 6.87 -6.31
CA ARG A 66 -32.91 6.85 -5.31
C ARG A 66 -32.40 6.73 -3.86
N GLN A 67 -31.28 6.05 -3.63
CA GLN A 67 -30.70 6.01 -2.28
C GLN A 67 -29.92 7.30 -1.97
N LEU A 68 -29.19 7.84 -2.96
CA LEU A 68 -28.47 9.11 -2.82
C LEU A 68 -29.43 10.30 -2.59
N GLU A 69 -30.63 10.30 -3.17
CA GLU A 69 -31.69 11.29 -2.86
C GLU A 69 -32.11 11.28 -1.38
N LYS A 70 -31.90 10.17 -0.67
CA LYS A 70 -32.18 10.06 0.77
C LYS A 70 -30.96 10.39 1.62
N CYS A 71 -29.77 10.12 1.09
CA CYS A 71 -28.49 10.29 1.75
C CYS A 71 -27.49 10.88 0.74
N GLU A 72 -27.58 12.19 0.52
CA GLU A 72 -26.81 12.89 -0.52
C GLU A 72 -25.29 12.86 -0.29
N ASP A 73 -24.87 12.72 0.97
CA ASP A 73 -23.45 12.70 1.36
C ASP A 73 -22.87 11.27 1.48
N ASP A 74 -23.55 10.26 0.94
CA ASP A 74 -23.11 8.87 1.10
C ASP A 74 -21.97 8.50 0.12
N PHE A 75 -20.77 8.35 0.68
CA PHE A 75 -19.56 8.01 -0.07
C PHE A 75 -19.70 6.72 -0.88
N GLU A 76 -20.27 5.66 -0.29
CA GLU A 76 -20.38 4.35 -0.93
C GLU A 76 -21.30 4.39 -2.17
N GLY A 77 -22.42 5.11 -2.08
CA GLY A 77 -23.32 5.31 -3.22
C GLY A 77 -22.67 6.05 -4.38
N TRP A 78 -21.97 7.15 -4.08
CA TRP A 78 -21.26 7.89 -5.11
C TRP A 78 -20.08 7.11 -5.71
N MET A 79 -19.38 6.32 -4.90
CA MET A 79 -18.36 5.38 -5.39
C MET A 79 -18.97 4.33 -6.32
N MET A 80 -20.14 3.78 -5.99
CA MET A 80 -20.85 2.83 -6.83
C MET A 80 -21.29 3.47 -8.15
N MET A 81 -21.69 4.74 -8.12
CA MET A 81 -22.04 5.51 -9.31
C MET A 81 -20.83 5.73 -10.22
N ALA A 82 -19.71 6.17 -9.67
CA ALA A 82 -18.48 6.38 -10.42
C ALA A 82 -17.96 5.07 -11.05
N ASP A 83 -18.07 3.95 -10.33
CA ASP A 83 -17.71 2.62 -10.85
C ASP A 83 -18.61 2.18 -12.02
N LEU A 84 -19.90 2.47 -11.93
CA LEU A 84 -20.86 2.23 -13.01
C LEU A 84 -20.49 3.05 -14.26
N TYR A 85 -20.22 4.35 -14.12
CA TYR A 85 -19.82 5.21 -15.24
C TYR A 85 -18.52 4.76 -15.89
N ALA A 86 -17.49 4.46 -15.08
CA ALA A 86 -16.21 4.04 -15.60
C ALA A 86 -16.28 2.66 -16.29
N ASN A 87 -16.74 1.63 -15.58
CA ASN A 87 -16.61 0.24 -16.04
C ASN A 87 -17.73 -0.21 -16.99
N HIS A 88 -18.96 0.31 -16.82
CA HIS A 88 -20.12 -0.17 -17.57
C HIS A 88 -20.51 0.78 -18.71
N PHE A 89 -20.43 2.09 -18.48
CA PHE A 89 -20.72 3.09 -19.51
C PHE A 89 -19.49 3.59 -20.27
N ASN A 90 -18.29 3.12 -19.89
CA ASN A 90 -17.01 3.52 -20.48
C ASN A 90 -16.80 5.04 -20.49
N ASN A 91 -17.38 5.73 -19.51
CA ASN A 91 -17.36 7.18 -19.38
C ASN A 91 -16.51 7.58 -18.17
N VAL A 92 -15.20 7.54 -18.37
CA VAL A 92 -14.21 7.88 -17.33
C VAL A 92 -14.30 9.36 -16.95
N ALA A 93 -14.70 10.25 -17.87
CA ALA A 93 -14.84 11.68 -17.58
C ALA A 93 -15.95 11.96 -16.55
N GLN A 94 -17.10 11.29 -16.69
CA GLN A 94 -18.19 11.40 -15.71
C GLN A 94 -17.81 10.77 -14.36
N ALA A 95 -17.10 9.64 -14.38
CA ALA A 95 -16.57 9.02 -13.17
C ALA A 95 -15.55 9.94 -12.47
N GLU A 96 -14.65 10.59 -13.21
CA GLU A 96 -13.68 11.57 -12.70
C GLU A 96 -14.38 12.73 -12.02
N GLN A 97 -15.36 13.35 -12.69
CA GLN A 97 -16.15 14.43 -12.11
C GLN A 97 -16.81 14.00 -10.79
N THR A 98 -17.46 12.84 -10.79
CA THR A 98 -18.11 12.29 -9.59
C THR A 98 -17.11 12.12 -8.44
N ILE A 99 -15.92 11.56 -8.71
CA ILE A 99 -14.88 11.35 -7.69
C ILE A 99 -14.37 12.68 -7.13
N LEU A 100 -14.10 13.66 -8.00
CA LEU A 100 -13.60 14.97 -7.57
C LEU A 100 -14.63 15.71 -6.72
N GLU A 101 -15.91 15.66 -7.10
CA GLU A 101 -17.01 16.24 -6.33
C GLU A 101 -17.11 15.62 -4.92
N ILE A 102 -17.03 14.28 -4.80
CA ILE A 102 -17.02 13.62 -3.48
C ILE A 102 -15.79 14.03 -2.65
N CYS A 103 -14.63 14.15 -3.30
CA CYS A 103 -13.38 14.51 -2.63
C CYS A 103 -13.37 15.95 -2.12
N ASP A 104 -14.23 16.82 -2.65
CA ASP A 104 -14.42 18.20 -2.19
C ASP A 104 -15.47 18.33 -1.07
N GLN A 105 -16.23 17.28 -0.79
CA GLN A 105 -17.21 17.30 0.31
C GLN A 105 -16.51 17.33 1.68
N PRO A 106 -16.99 18.16 2.63
CA PRO A 106 -16.35 18.36 3.93
C PRO A 106 -16.44 17.13 4.86
N LYS A 107 -17.33 16.19 4.56
CA LYS A 107 -17.52 14.94 5.33
C LYS A 107 -16.56 13.83 4.90
N THR A 108 -15.90 13.98 3.76
CA THR A 108 -15.02 12.95 3.20
C THR A 108 -13.78 12.78 4.06
N THR A 109 -13.59 11.56 4.57
CA THR A 109 -12.41 11.26 5.39
C THR A 109 -11.15 11.17 4.53
N PRO A 110 -9.95 11.39 5.11
CA PRO A 110 -8.67 11.22 4.39
C PRO A 110 -8.52 9.86 3.73
N THR A 111 -9.01 8.80 4.39
CA THR A 111 -8.98 7.43 3.86
C THR A 111 -9.89 7.28 2.63
N GLN A 112 -11.11 7.80 2.70
CA GLN A 112 -12.07 7.78 1.59
C GLN A 112 -11.55 8.57 0.38
N LEU A 113 -10.96 9.75 0.63
CA LEU A 113 -10.31 10.56 -0.42
C LEU A 113 -9.19 9.77 -1.11
N ALA A 114 -8.31 9.12 -0.34
CA ALA A 114 -7.24 8.30 -0.91
C ALA A 114 -7.79 7.10 -1.71
N ILE A 115 -8.82 6.42 -1.21
CA ILE A 115 -9.47 5.31 -1.92
C ILE A 115 -10.03 5.77 -3.27
N ALA A 116 -10.79 6.87 -3.27
CA ALA A 116 -11.44 7.42 -4.45
C ALA A 116 -10.41 7.83 -5.52
N LEU A 117 -9.35 8.54 -5.13
CA LEU A 117 -8.29 8.98 -6.06
C LEU A 117 -7.41 7.82 -6.56
N HIS A 118 -7.16 6.80 -5.74
CA HIS A 118 -6.49 5.57 -6.20
C HIS A 118 -7.34 4.80 -7.22
N ARG A 119 -8.66 4.76 -7.01
CA ARG A 119 -9.58 4.12 -7.95
C ARG A 119 -9.66 4.88 -9.27
N LEU A 120 -9.71 6.21 -9.21
CA LEU A 120 -9.65 7.06 -10.39
C LEU A 120 -8.36 6.84 -11.20
N ALA A 121 -7.21 6.77 -10.52
CA ALA A 121 -5.94 6.45 -11.16
C ALA A 121 -5.96 5.06 -11.85
N ASP A 122 -6.61 4.06 -11.23
CA ASP A 122 -6.80 2.74 -11.86
C ASP A 122 -7.62 2.83 -13.15
N TRP A 123 -8.70 3.60 -13.17
CA TRP A 123 -9.53 3.78 -14.36
C TRP A 123 -8.77 4.49 -15.47
N HIS A 124 -7.98 5.50 -15.15
CA HIS A 124 -7.14 6.17 -16.15
C HIS A 124 -6.14 5.22 -16.81
N LEU A 125 -5.55 4.29 -16.05
CA LEU A 125 -4.60 3.32 -16.59
C LEU A 125 -5.26 2.19 -17.37
N LYS A 126 -6.40 1.68 -16.88
CA LYS A 126 -7.06 0.49 -17.44
C LYS A 126 -7.95 0.82 -18.63
N ILE A 127 -8.64 1.95 -18.61
CA ILE A 127 -9.71 2.28 -19.55
C ILE A 127 -9.23 3.28 -20.60
N THR A 128 -8.71 4.44 -20.16
CA THR A 128 -8.23 5.48 -21.08
C THR A 128 -6.78 5.28 -21.52
N GLY A 129 -5.99 4.53 -20.76
CA GLY A 129 -4.56 4.31 -21.05
C GLY A 129 -3.72 5.57 -20.89
N ASP A 130 -4.17 6.51 -20.05
CA ASP A 130 -3.49 7.79 -19.81
C ASP A 130 -2.72 7.79 -18.47
N PRO A 131 -1.39 7.57 -18.49
CA PRO A 131 -0.59 7.58 -17.27
C PRO A 131 -0.44 8.99 -16.67
N GLN A 132 -0.61 10.06 -17.46
CA GLN A 132 -0.51 11.43 -16.95
C GLN A 132 -1.76 11.81 -16.15
N ALA A 133 -2.95 11.42 -16.60
CA ALA A 133 -4.17 11.57 -15.80
C ALA A 133 -4.11 10.76 -14.50
N ALA A 134 -3.62 9.53 -14.55
CA ALA A 134 -3.38 8.72 -13.34
C ALA A 134 -2.39 9.39 -12.38
N ARG A 135 -1.31 9.98 -12.91
CA ARG A 135 -0.33 10.73 -12.12
C ARG A 135 -0.95 11.95 -11.44
N ARG A 136 -1.79 12.72 -12.15
CA ARG A 136 -2.52 13.87 -11.58
C ARG A 136 -3.40 13.45 -10.40
N ALA A 137 -4.16 12.36 -10.54
CA ALA A 137 -5.02 11.86 -9.47
C ALA A 137 -4.22 11.45 -8.22
N LEU A 138 -3.08 10.77 -8.39
CA LEU A 138 -2.21 10.40 -7.26
C LEU A 138 -1.50 11.61 -6.65
N GLN A 139 -1.14 12.61 -7.45
CA GLN A 139 -0.53 13.85 -6.95
C GLN A 139 -1.49 14.61 -6.03
N MET A 140 -2.80 14.64 -6.35
CA MET A 140 -3.80 15.24 -5.46
C MET A 140 -3.83 14.62 -4.06
N ILE A 141 -3.52 13.32 -3.93
CA ILE A 141 -3.39 12.67 -2.61
C ILE A 141 -2.21 13.27 -1.85
N CYS A 142 -1.06 13.42 -2.51
CA CYS A 142 0.13 14.01 -1.91
C CYS A 142 -0.09 15.47 -1.48
N ASP A 143 -0.80 16.24 -2.29
CA ASP A 143 -1.04 17.66 -2.05
C ASP A 143 -2.07 17.88 -0.93
N ARG A 144 -3.15 17.09 -0.90
CA ARG A 144 -4.23 17.23 0.10
C ARG A 144 -3.90 16.58 1.45
N LEU A 145 -3.05 15.55 1.48
CA LEU A 145 -2.73 14.77 2.68
C LEU A 145 -1.21 14.71 2.94
N PRO A 146 -0.52 15.85 3.16
CA PRO A 146 0.93 15.88 3.28
C PRO A 146 1.44 15.12 4.51
N GLY A 147 2.56 14.41 4.38
CA GLY A 147 3.28 13.78 5.49
C GLY A 147 2.63 12.54 6.11
N GLY A 148 1.53 12.03 5.54
CA GLY A 148 0.85 10.82 6.01
C GLY A 148 1.29 9.53 5.28
N HIS A 149 0.95 8.37 5.86
CA HIS A 149 1.18 7.06 5.23
C HIS A 149 0.49 6.95 3.85
N LEU A 150 -0.71 7.52 3.70
CA LEU A 150 -1.45 7.55 2.44
C LEU A 150 -0.71 8.30 1.33
N ALA A 151 -0.11 9.46 1.64
CA ALA A 151 0.72 10.20 0.69
C ALA A 151 2.03 9.45 0.36
N HIS A 152 2.62 8.75 1.33
CA HIS A 152 3.78 7.89 1.06
C HIS A 152 3.44 6.76 0.09
N MET A 153 2.30 6.07 0.28
CA MET A 153 1.82 5.05 -0.65
C MET A 153 1.55 5.61 -2.05
N ALA A 154 0.92 6.79 -2.14
CA ALA A 154 0.73 7.48 -3.41
C ALA A 154 2.06 7.81 -4.09
N THR A 155 3.06 8.27 -3.34
CA THR A 155 4.41 8.57 -3.84
C THR A 155 5.11 7.33 -4.38
N LEU A 156 5.07 6.21 -3.64
CA LEU A 156 5.64 4.94 -4.09
C LEU A 156 5.00 4.50 -5.42
N ARG A 157 3.69 4.66 -5.53
CA ARG A 157 2.94 4.32 -6.73
C ARG A 157 3.26 5.26 -7.89
N LEU A 158 3.39 6.57 -7.65
CA LEU A 158 3.81 7.57 -8.64
C LEU A 158 5.15 7.21 -9.27
N ASN A 159 6.11 6.76 -8.46
CA ASN A 159 7.44 6.34 -8.91
C ASN A 159 7.44 5.07 -9.76
N GLN A 160 6.38 4.26 -9.69
CA GLN A 160 6.22 3.03 -10.47
C GLN A 160 5.41 3.23 -11.75
N LEU A 161 4.81 4.40 -11.97
CA LEU A 161 4.02 4.67 -13.17
C LEU A 161 4.92 4.85 -14.40
N PRO A 162 4.56 4.29 -15.56
CA PRO A 162 5.26 4.55 -16.81
C PRO A 162 5.17 6.04 -17.17
N SER A 163 6.20 6.55 -17.84
CA SER A 163 6.29 7.98 -18.18
C SER A 163 5.40 8.33 -19.37
N THR A 164 5.19 7.37 -20.27
CA THR A 164 4.44 7.56 -21.51
C THR A 164 3.32 6.54 -21.69
N ALA A 165 2.30 6.90 -22.47
CA ALA A 165 1.23 5.99 -22.84
C ALA A 165 1.73 4.82 -23.71
N GLU A 166 2.86 4.99 -24.40
CA GLU A 166 3.51 3.92 -25.16
C GLU A 166 4.16 2.88 -24.25
N GLU A 167 4.91 3.30 -23.24
CA GLU A 167 5.46 2.41 -22.21
C GLU A 167 4.36 1.64 -21.48
N LEU A 168 3.24 2.30 -21.15
CA LEU A 168 2.09 1.65 -20.53
C LEU A 168 1.51 0.56 -21.43
N ARG A 169 1.31 0.85 -22.73
CA ARG A 169 0.85 -0.13 -23.71
C ARG A 169 1.83 -1.31 -23.84
N GLN A 170 3.13 -1.05 -23.86
CA GLN A 170 4.15 -2.10 -23.88
C GLN A 170 4.06 -2.98 -22.63
N GLN A 171 3.93 -2.40 -21.44
CA GLN A 171 3.77 -3.14 -20.19
C GLN A 171 2.50 -3.99 -20.17
N GLN A 172 1.36 -3.45 -20.63
CA GLN A 172 0.09 -4.20 -20.70
C GLN A 172 0.13 -5.31 -21.75
N SER A 173 0.89 -5.13 -22.83
CA SER A 173 1.04 -6.14 -23.88
C SER A 173 1.96 -7.30 -23.49
N ARG A 174 2.79 -7.16 -22.45
CA ARG A 174 3.62 -8.25 -21.93
C ARG A 174 2.72 -9.34 -21.37
N LYS A 175 2.62 -10.45 -22.09
CA LYS A 175 1.81 -11.60 -21.72
C LYS A 175 2.25 -12.12 -20.33
N PRO A 176 1.33 -12.30 -19.37
CA PRO A 176 1.68 -12.85 -18.07
C PRO A 176 2.28 -14.24 -18.27
N ILE A 177 3.50 -14.44 -17.76
CA ILE A 177 4.16 -15.74 -17.78
C ILE A 177 3.37 -16.64 -16.83
N PRO A 178 2.72 -17.71 -17.31
CA PRO A 178 1.98 -18.61 -16.43
C PRO A 178 2.98 -19.28 -15.48
N LEU A 179 2.92 -18.89 -14.21
CA LEU A 179 3.67 -19.53 -13.15
C LEU A 179 3.04 -20.92 -12.94
N PRO A 180 3.75 -22.03 -13.20
CA PRO A 180 3.22 -23.35 -12.86
C PRO A 180 2.98 -23.38 -11.35
N ALA A 181 1.78 -23.81 -10.94
CA ALA A 181 1.46 -24.01 -9.54
C ALA A 181 2.52 -24.94 -8.94
N ALA A 182 3.25 -24.45 -7.94
CA ALA A 182 4.29 -25.20 -7.26
C ALA A 182 3.65 -26.38 -6.50
N ARG A 183 3.34 -27.47 -7.21
CA ARG A 183 3.26 -28.78 -6.58
C ARG A 183 4.66 -29.07 -6.10
N ILE A 184 4.78 -29.36 -4.80
CA ILE A 184 5.98 -29.93 -4.19
C ILE A 184 6.14 -31.31 -4.80
N ALA A 185 6.65 -31.37 -6.03
CA ALA A 185 7.17 -32.57 -6.63
C ALA A 185 8.60 -32.77 -6.09
N PRO A 186 9.04 -34.02 -5.86
CA PRO A 186 10.45 -34.30 -5.63
C PRO A 186 11.24 -33.70 -6.78
N LYS A 187 12.20 -32.84 -6.44
CA LYS A 187 13.04 -32.05 -7.36
C LYS A 187 13.35 -32.86 -8.64
N PRO A 188 12.73 -32.54 -9.80
CA PRO A 188 13.17 -33.15 -11.03
C PRO A 188 14.55 -32.56 -11.38
N ALA A 189 15.38 -33.41 -11.97
CA ALA A 189 16.74 -33.06 -12.40
C ALA A 189 16.76 -31.75 -13.18
N LEU A 190 17.83 -30.97 -12.96
CA LEU A 190 18.06 -29.66 -13.55
C LEU A 190 17.64 -29.64 -15.03
N THR A 191 16.66 -28.80 -15.35
CA THR A 191 16.45 -28.26 -16.70
C THR A 191 16.56 -26.73 -16.62
N PRO A 192 17.09 -26.08 -17.66
CA PRO A 192 17.86 -24.86 -17.51
C PRO A 192 17.00 -23.59 -17.36
N ALA A 193 17.65 -22.61 -16.74
CA ALA A 193 17.34 -21.23 -16.45
C ALA A 193 16.23 -20.52 -17.27
N ALA A 194 15.60 -19.57 -16.56
CA ALA A 194 14.96 -18.34 -17.07
C ALA A 194 15.59 -17.82 -18.37
N PRO A 195 14.86 -17.05 -19.23
CA PRO A 195 15.46 -16.44 -20.42
C PRO A 195 16.77 -15.80 -19.98
N ALA A 196 17.87 -16.35 -20.48
CA ALA A 196 19.18 -15.86 -20.14
C ALA A 196 19.15 -14.39 -20.52
N LEU A 197 19.17 -13.49 -19.53
CA LEU A 197 19.71 -12.17 -19.78
C LEU A 197 21.04 -12.45 -20.48
N ASP A 198 21.20 -11.94 -21.69
CA ASP A 198 22.43 -12.12 -22.44
C ASP A 198 23.57 -11.76 -21.49
N GLN A 199 24.63 -12.56 -21.47
CA GLN A 199 25.75 -12.36 -20.52
C GLN A 199 26.27 -10.91 -20.60
N GLU A 200 26.22 -10.31 -21.78
CA GLU A 200 26.52 -8.89 -22.04
C GLU A 200 25.60 -7.94 -21.24
N GLN A 201 24.29 -8.14 -21.24
CA GLN A 201 23.35 -7.31 -20.47
C GLN A 201 23.56 -7.43 -18.96
N VAL A 202 23.95 -8.62 -18.47
CA VAL A 202 24.27 -8.82 -17.05
C VAL A 202 25.54 -8.05 -16.67
N VAL A 203 26.55 -8.09 -17.53
CA VAL A 203 27.81 -7.35 -17.35
C VAL A 203 27.57 -5.84 -17.40
N ASP A 204 26.78 -5.36 -18.36
CA ASP A 204 26.41 -3.94 -18.47
C ASP A 204 25.67 -3.44 -17.23
N LEU A 205 24.72 -4.22 -16.71
CA LEU A 205 24.03 -3.89 -15.47
C LEU A 205 24.99 -3.86 -14.27
N ALA A 206 25.93 -4.81 -14.18
CA ALA A 206 26.95 -4.80 -13.13
C ALA A 206 27.85 -3.56 -13.22
N HIS A 207 28.25 -3.16 -14.42
CA HIS A 207 29.00 -1.92 -14.65
C HIS A 207 28.21 -0.67 -14.27
N ALA A 208 26.93 -0.61 -14.62
CA ALA A 208 26.06 0.51 -14.24
C ALA A 208 25.95 0.67 -12.71
N TYR A 209 25.80 -0.44 -11.97
CA TYR A 209 25.81 -0.41 -10.51
C TYR A 209 27.18 -0.04 -9.93
N ALA A 210 28.27 -0.51 -10.53
CA ALA A 210 29.62 -0.12 -10.13
C ALA A 210 29.86 1.39 -10.31
N ASP A 211 29.39 1.97 -11.43
CA ASP A 211 29.48 3.40 -11.69
C ASP A 211 28.59 4.23 -10.75
N GLN A 212 27.41 3.70 -10.38
CA GLN A 212 26.58 4.30 -9.35
C GLN A 212 27.29 4.34 -7.99
N LEU A 213 27.99 3.27 -7.61
CA LEU A 213 28.76 3.21 -6.37
C LEU A 213 30.01 4.12 -6.38
N LYS A 214 30.58 4.45 -7.54
CA LYS A 214 31.64 5.47 -7.64
C LYS A 214 31.13 6.85 -7.28
N ARG A 215 29.89 7.17 -7.63
CA ARG A 215 29.24 8.46 -7.31
C ARG A 215 28.71 8.50 -5.89
N GLU A 216 28.12 7.39 -5.44
CA GLU A 216 27.53 7.24 -4.11
C GLU A 216 28.08 6.00 -3.39
N PRO A 217 29.23 6.10 -2.69
CA PRO A 217 29.89 4.94 -2.08
C PRO A 217 29.04 4.22 -1.03
N ASN A 218 28.15 4.93 -0.35
CA ASN A 218 27.35 4.40 0.77
C ASN A 218 25.95 3.93 0.36
N ASN A 219 25.67 3.77 -0.94
CA ASN A 219 24.38 3.31 -1.40
C ASN A 219 24.18 1.80 -1.13
N VAL A 220 23.43 1.48 -0.06
CA VAL A 220 23.18 0.12 0.41
C VAL A 220 22.46 -0.74 -0.63
N SER A 221 21.44 -0.18 -1.28
CA SER A 221 20.61 -0.93 -2.24
C SER A 221 21.39 -1.28 -3.51
N ALA A 222 22.18 -0.33 -4.02
CA ALA A 222 23.02 -0.56 -5.20
C ALA A 222 24.09 -1.64 -4.92
N ARG A 223 24.71 -1.60 -3.73
CA ARG A 223 25.75 -2.57 -3.35
C ARG A 223 25.19 -3.98 -3.13
N GLU A 224 24.01 -4.12 -2.52
CA GLU A 224 23.35 -5.43 -2.36
C GLU A 224 22.98 -6.03 -3.73
N LYS A 225 22.44 -5.22 -4.64
CA LYS A 225 22.08 -5.67 -6.00
C LYS A 225 23.31 -6.08 -6.80
N LEU A 226 24.39 -5.31 -6.74
CA LEU A 226 25.66 -5.64 -7.38
C LEU A 226 26.21 -6.97 -6.86
N ALA A 227 26.23 -7.17 -5.53
CA ALA A 227 26.73 -8.40 -4.93
C ALA A 227 25.98 -9.64 -5.42
N ARG A 228 24.64 -9.57 -5.50
CA ARG A 228 23.83 -10.70 -6.02
C ARG A 228 24.11 -10.99 -7.49
N LEU A 229 24.23 -9.96 -8.32
CA LEU A 229 24.57 -10.14 -9.74
C LEU A 229 25.95 -10.80 -9.92
N LEU A 230 26.95 -10.35 -9.15
CA LEU A 230 28.30 -10.91 -9.17
C LEU A 230 28.31 -12.40 -8.78
N ALA A 231 27.69 -12.77 -7.65
CA ALA A 231 27.69 -14.15 -7.17
C ALA A 231 26.84 -15.10 -8.02
N GLU A 232 25.60 -14.70 -8.34
CA GLU A 232 24.62 -15.61 -8.94
C GLU A 232 24.70 -15.70 -10.46
N ARG A 233 25.16 -14.64 -11.14
CA ARG A 233 25.15 -14.56 -12.60
C ARG A 233 26.54 -14.53 -13.23
N LEU A 234 27.49 -13.88 -12.57
CA LEU A 234 28.88 -13.77 -13.06
C LEU A 234 29.83 -14.77 -12.41
N ASN A 235 29.34 -15.57 -11.45
CA ASN A 235 30.11 -16.55 -10.67
C ASN A 235 31.35 -15.94 -9.96
N GLN A 236 31.33 -14.63 -9.71
CA GLN A 236 32.36 -13.86 -9.00
C GLN A 236 31.96 -13.76 -7.51
N ALA A 237 31.93 -14.91 -6.84
CA ALA A 237 31.51 -15.00 -5.44
C ALA A 237 32.38 -14.15 -4.49
N ASP A 238 33.66 -13.96 -4.80
CA ASP A 238 34.59 -13.22 -3.95
C ASP A 238 34.35 -11.73 -3.91
N GLU A 239 34.15 -11.16 -5.10
CA GLU A 239 33.82 -9.75 -5.23
C GLU A 239 32.46 -9.49 -4.57
N ALA A 240 31.50 -10.40 -4.75
CA ALA A 240 30.20 -10.33 -4.10
C ALA A 240 30.30 -10.38 -2.57
N ILE A 241 31.09 -11.30 -2.00
CA ILE A 241 31.34 -11.38 -0.57
C ILE A 241 31.99 -10.08 -0.08
N GLY A 242 32.99 -9.57 -0.79
CA GLY A 242 33.63 -8.28 -0.49
C GLY A 242 32.62 -7.13 -0.42
N GLN A 243 31.71 -7.03 -1.38
CA GLN A 243 30.66 -6.00 -1.39
C GLN A 243 29.73 -6.11 -0.16
N LEU A 244 29.28 -7.32 0.20
CA LEU A 244 28.43 -7.52 1.38
C LEU A 244 29.21 -7.32 2.70
N SER A 245 30.49 -7.71 2.77
CA SER A 245 31.35 -7.45 3.92
C SER A 245 31.51 -5.96 4.17
N LEU A 246 31.63 -5.15 3.12
CA LEU A 246 31.66 -3.70 3.28
C LEU A 246 30.32 -3.14 3.78
N LEU A 247 29.18 -3.73 3.41
CA LEU A 247 27.87 -3.35 3.98
C LEU A 247 27.76 -3.68 5.46
N LEU A 248 28.32 -4.81 5.90
CA LEU A 248 28.34 -5.21 7.30
C LEU A 248 29.18 -4.29 8.19
N ASN A 249 30.13 -3.56 7.60
CA ASN A 249 31.01 -2.60 8.28
C ASN A 249 30.44 -1.17 8.31
N LEU A 250 29.33 -0.88 7.61
CA LEU A 250 28.69 0.43 7.66
C LEU A 250 27.93 0.60 9.00
N PRO A 251 28.09 1.74 9.71
CA PRO A 251 27.28 2.04 10.87
C PRO A 251 25.81 2.30 10.48
N ASP A 252 24.88 2.11 11.42
CA ASP A 252 23.44 2.42 11.30
C ASP A 252 22.61 1.52 10.35
N GLN A 253 23.04 0.29 10.12
CA GLN A 253 22.26 -0.70 9.35
C GLN A 253 21.33 -1.52 10.26
N PRO A 254 20.08 -1.79 9.84
CA PRO A 254 19.14 -2.56 10.65
C PRO A 254 19.62 -4.00 10.85
N ASP A 255 19.50 -4.50 12.08
CA ASP A 255 19.99 -5.84 12.48
C ASP A 255 19.41 -6.98 11.64
N THR A 256 18.17 -6.83 11.17
CA THR A 256 17.52 -7.78 10.26
C THR A 256 18.27 -7.90 8.93
N LYS A 257 18.68 -6.78 8.33
CA LYS A 257 19.44 -6.77 7.07
C LYS A 257 20.85 -7.32 7.25
N ARG A 258 21.50 -7.00 8.36
CA ARG A 258 22.83 -7.56 8.69
C ARG A 258 22.78 -9.08 8.79
N ALA A 259 21.76 -9.63 9.46
CA ALA A 259 21.54 -11.07 9.54
C ALA A 259 21.26 -11.71 8.16
N GLU A 260 20.48 -11.04 7.30
CA GLU A 260 20.25 -11.49 5.91
C GLU A 260 21.55 -11.54 5.10
N TRP A 261 22.37 -10.49 5.13
CA TRP A 261 23.63 -10.45 4.39
C TRP A 261 24.64 -11.49 4.91
N MET A 262 24.73 -11.72 6.22
CA MET A 262 25.57 -12.79 6.77
C MET A 262 25.11 -14.19 6.32
N SER A 263 23.79 -14.41 6.24
CA SER A 263 23.21 -15.66 5.74
C SER A 263 23.55 -15.88 4.26
N LEU A 264 23.53 -14.80 3.46
CA LEU A 264 23.91 -14.83 2.04
C LEU A 264 25.40 -15.16 1.86
N ILE A 265 26.29 -14.47 2.59
CA ILE A 265 27.74 -14.73 2.54
C ILE A 265 28.03 -16.19 2.86
N ALA A 266 27.44 -16.73 3.94
CA ALA A 266 27.59 -18.14 4.30
C ALA A 266 27.13 -19.08 3.17
N SER A 267 26.00 -18.77 2.53
CA SER A 267 25.49 -19.58 1.42
C SER A 267 26.42 -19.55 0.19
N TRP A 268 27.10 -18.44 -0.06
CA TRP A 268 28.04 -18.31 -1.16
C TRP A 268 29.35 -19.05 -0.90
N HIS A 269 29.86 -19.04 0.34
CA HIS A 269 30.99 -19.90 0.73
C HIS A 269 30.69 -21.39 0.49
N LEU A 270 29.51 -21.85 0.91
CA LEU A 270 29.11 -23.25 0.75
C LEU A 270 28.87 -23.64 -0.71
N LYS A 271 28.19 -22.79 -1.50
CA LYS A 271 27.78 -23.13 -2.87
C LYS A 271 28.84 -22.88 -3.94
N HIS A 272 29.53 -21.74 -3.88
CA HIS A 272 30.42 -21.29 -4.96
C HIS A 272 31.88 -21.54 -4.64
N ARG A 273 32.28 -21.42 -3.36
CA ARG A 273 33.66 -21.70 -2.92
C ARG A 273 33.89 -23.14 -2.47
N GLN A 274 32.83 -23.90 -2.20
CA GLN A 274 32.89 -25.22 -1.53
C GLN A 274 33.69 -25.17 -0.22
N ASP A 275 33.79 -24.00 0.40
CA ASP A 275 34.51 -23.77 1.63
C ASP A 275 33.55 -23.95 2.80
N SER A 276 33.45 -25.20 3.23
CA SER A 276 32.57 -25.63 4.32
C SER A 276 32.95 -25.01 5.67
N GLU A 277 34.23 -24.75 5.90
CA GLU A 277 34.71 -24.18 7.17
C GLU A 277 34.37 -22.70 7.27
N ALA A 278 34.66 -21.91 6.23
CA ALA A 278 34.32 -20.49 6.22
C ALA A 278 32.80 -20.26 6.23
N GLY A 279 32.04 -21.08 5.51
CA GLY A 279 30.58 -21.07 5.53
C GLY A 279 30.02 -21.39 6.92
N ARG A 280 30.55 -22.42 7.58
CA ARG A 280 30.17 -22.81 8.94
C ARG A 280 30.48 -21.70 9.94
N HIS A 281 31.69 -21.15 9.92
CA HIS A 281 32.10 -20.07 10.81
C HIS A 281 31.18 -18.84 10.67
N MET A 282 30.77 -18.48 9.44
CA MET A 282 29.86 -17.37 9.21
C MET A 282 28.45 -17.65 9.78
N LEU A 283 27.94 -18.88 9.66
CA LEU A 283 26.65 -19.27 10.26
C LEU A 283 26.72 -19.26 11.80
N GLU A 284 27.80 -19.76 12.39
CA GLU A 284 28.01 -19.73 13.84
C GLU A 284 28.06 -18.29 14.37
N ARG A 285 28.76 -17.41 13.66
CA ARG A 285 28.81 -15.97 13.98
C ARG A 285 27.43 -15.33 13.90
N LEU A 286 26.65 -15.63 12.85
CA LEU A 286 25.28 -15.14 12.69
C LEU A 286 24.38 -15.58 13.86
N VAL A 287 24.49 -16.82 14.32
CA VAL A 287 23.71 -17.32 15.46
C VAL A 287 24.11 -16.64 16.78
N ARG A 288 25.39 -16.30 16.95
CA ARG A 288 25.90 -15.57 18.13
C ARG A 288 25.46 -14.11 18.14
N GLU A 289 25.58 -13.42 17.00
CA GLU A 289 25.29 -11.98 16.90
C GLU A 289 23.78 -11.69 16.82
N PHE A 290 22.97 -12.56 16.19
CA PHE A 290 21.54 -12.33 15.97
C PHE A 290 20.65 -13.51 16.39
N PRO A 291 20.66 -13.93 17.66
CA PRO A 291 20.06 -15.20 18.11
C PRO A 291 18.53 -15.29 17.91
N GLN A 292 17.83 -14.15 17.88
CA GLN A 292 16.37 -14.09 17.72
C GLN A 292 15.90 -13.95 16.26
N SER A 293 16.82 -13.83 15.30
CA SER A 293 16.47 -13.64 13.88
C SER A 293 15.96 -14.94 13.24
N THR A 294 15.06 -14.81 12.25
CA THR A 294 14.62 -15.93 11.41
C THR A 294 15.78 -16.59 10.66
N GLN A 295 16.77 -15.77 10.29
CA GLN A 295 18.02 -16.23 9.67
C GLN A 295 18.85 -17.07 10.63
N ALA A 296 18.92 -16.75 11.92
CA ALA A 296 19.62 -17.57 12.91
C ALA A 296 18.97 -18.92 13.13
N GLN A 297 17.64 -18.99 13.14
CA GLN A 297 16.92 -20.27 13.21
C GLN A 297 17.22 -21.15 12.00
N THR A 298 17.28 -20.54 10.81
CA THR A 298 17.66 -21.23 9.57
C THR A 298 19.12 -21.67 9.59
N ALA A 299 20.02 -20.83 10.11
CA ALA A 299 21.44 -21.12 10.25
C ALA A 299 21.69 -22.30 11.19
N ARG A 300 21.01 -22.38 12.35
CA ARG A 300 21.10 -23.52 13.27
C ARG A 300 20.78 -24.84 12.57
N ARG A 301 19.64 -24.89 11.87
CA ARG A 301 19.24 -26.08 11.09
C ARG A 301 20.29 -26.48 10.04
N ARG A 302 20.93 -25.51 9.39
CA ARG A 302 21.99 -25.77 8.41
C ARG A 302 23.28 -26.27 9.08
N LEU A 303 23.65 -25.73 10.24
CA LEU A 303 24.79 -26.20 11.02
C LEU A 303 24.60 -27.63 11.50
N ASP A 304 23.39 -27.98 11.95
CA ASP A 304 23.05 -29.34 12.36
C ASP A 304 23.22 -30.32 11.19
N ASN A 305 22.72 -29.96 10.00
CA ASN A 305 22.87 -30.77 8.79
C ASN A 305 24.35 -30.94 8.38
N LEU A 306 25.14 -29.85 8.39
CA LEU A 306 26.58 -29.90 8.08
C LEU A 306 27.38 -30.71 9.11
N GLY A 307 26.94 -30.75 10.37
CA GLY A 307 27.53 -31.59 11.41
C GLY A 307 27.25 -33.07 11.22
N SER A 308 26.11 -33.42 10.60
CA SER A 308 25.73 -34.82 10.34
C SER A 308 26.37 -35.44 9.09
N GLU A 309 26.83 -34.63 8.14
CA GLU A 309 27.51 -35.11 6.91
C GLU A 309 29.02 -35.38 7.11
N GLY A 310 29.57 -35.05 8.28
CA GLY A 310 30.99 -35.20 8.64
C GLY A 310 31.32 -36.37 9.58
N LEU A 311 30.41 -37.33 9.75
CA LEU A 311 30.56 -38.59 10.51
C LEU A 311 30.38 -39.78 9.58
#